data_AF-A0A8T7BWD8-F1
#
_entry.id   AF-A0A8T7BWD8-F1
#
_cell.length_a   1.000
_cell.length_b   1.000
_cell.length_c   1.000
_cell.angle_alpha   90.00
_cell.angle_beta   90.00
_cell.angle_gamma   90.00
#
_symmetry.space_group_name_H-M   'P 1'
#
loop_
_entity.id
_entity.type
_entity.pdbx_description
1 polymer ?
#
loop_
_entity_poly.entity_id
_entity_poly.type
_entity_poly.pdbx_seq_one_letter_code
_entity_poly.pdbx_strand_id
1 'polypeptide(L)'
;VLDSNSNVYHVNLLEKMLVTLLAKLSNLVVEGGIWLNTQRPEWNDANNALVGQGLSMVTLYYLRRYLRFMQGLLADLSDSVSLSTEVSLWMDQTAESLAKLRPLLGRERISADQRYQTLVELGESASRYRQTVYQAAGFSGQVEQSADSIHGLLEDSLAAVDHSIRFNLNDDGLYHAYNLMKLQSSEVTVDHLYTMLEGQVAALSAGAVEPGHAVTMLEKLFASDLYRDDQQSFILYPDRKLPGFLQKNRIDEAELLKIPLAVHMLEVDDSIIMARDVDGNYRFNAELSSGAVLDKRLDSLQERYGVDEVEGSRDALRKLYETVFNHQAFTGRSGGMFGFEGLGSIYWHMVSKLLLVVQENYFSALDLQADESVIRDLGTLYYRVRQGIGFNKTPLEFGAFPTDPYSHTPAHTGARQPGMTGQVKEEVISRFGELGIRINNGVVSFQPRLLRKREFLDEPLPFRYLDLAGSWREIDVPSGALAFTWCQVPIVYQIKKGSQAGLSIFRDGGDEMCAAELSLNYEDAQHIFSRDGHIQKIMVTLDEAELFHE
;
A
#
# COMPACT_ATOMS: atom_id res chain seq x y z
N VAL A 1 13.36 -4.00 -27.33
CA VAL A 1 13.29 -2.81 -28.21
C VAL A 1 14.65 -2.68 -28.85
N LEU A 2 14.69 -2.58 -30.18
CA LEU A 2 15.93 -2.42 -30.93
C LEU A 2 16.02 -0.99 -31.47
N ASP A 3 17.24 -0.51 -31.70
CA ASP A 3 17.46 0.72 -32.44
C ASP A 3 17.30 0.50 -33.96
N SER A 4 17.44 1.57 -34.75
CA SER A 4 17.39 1.51 -36.22
C SER A 4 18.46 0.59 -36.85
N ASN A 5 19.50 0.25 -36.10
CA ASN A 5 20.60 -0.64 -36.51
C ASN A 5 20.41 -2.08 -36.02
N SER A 6 19.24 -2.43 -35.46
CA SER A 6 18.92 -3.74 -34.88
C SER A 6 19.74 -4.12 -33.64
N ASN A 7 20.36 -3.15 -32.97
CA ASN A 7 21.03 -3.36 -31.68
C ASN A 7 20.07 -3.14 -30.52
N VAL A 8 20.40 -3.66 -29.33
CA VAL A 8 19.64 -3.37 -28.11
C VAL A 8 19.67 -1.87 -27.85
N TYR A 9 18.50 -1.25 -27.66
CA TYR A 9 18.42 0.17 -27.33
C TYR A 9 18.74 0.39 -25.85
N HIS A 10 19.74 1.23 -25.57
CA HIS A 10 20.25 1.52 -24.22
C HIS A 10 19.84 2.91 -23.75
N VAL A 11 19.43 3.01 -22.49
CA VAL A 11 19.03 4.26 -21.82
C VAL A 11 19.65 4.33 -20.43
N ASN A 12 19.77 5.52 -19.87
CA ASN A 12 20.29 5.70 -18.51
C ASN A 12 19.24 5.35 -17.44
N LEU A 13 19.68 5.31 -16.17
CA LEU A 13 18.81 4.99 -15.04
C LEU A 13 17.69 6.02 -14.84
N LEU A 14 17.98 7.32 -15.04
CA LEU A 14 17.00 8.37 -14.84
C LEU A 14 15.80 8.20 -15.78
N GLU A 15 16.03 7.88 -17.05
CA GLU A 15 14.94 7.60 -17.99
C GLU A 15 14.05 6.44 -17.51
N LYS A 16 14.66 5.37 -16.98
CA LYS A 16 13.90 4.22 -16.44
C LYS A 16 13.00 4.63 -15.27
N MET A 17 13.48 5.53 -14.42
CA MET A 17 12.72 6.08 -13.31
C MET A 17 11.60 7.00 -13.79
N LEU A 18 11.90 7.91 -14.71
CA LEU A 18 10.93 8.82 -15.32
C LEU A 18 9.81 8.07 -16.05
N VAL A 19 10.11 7.06 -16.86
CA VAL A 19 9.08 6.26 -17.55
C VAL A 19 8.12 5.61 -16.55
N THR A 20 8.62 5.15 -15.41
CA THR A 20 7.79 4.57 -14.35
C THR A 20 6.90 5.62 -13.68
N LEU A 21 7.45 6.80 -13.40
CA LEU A 21 6.73 7.94 -12.84
C LEU A 21 5.64 8.44 -13.81
N LEU A 22 6.02 8.74 -15.04
CA LEU A 22 5.13 9.26 -16.08
C LEU A 22 3.98 8.29 -16.36
N ALA A 23 4.22 6.97 -16.35
CA ALA A 23 3.17 5.97 -16.51
C ALA A 23 2.15 5.98 -15.36
N LYS A 24 2.53 6.39 -14.15
CA LYS A 24 1.60 6.59 -13.03
C LYS A 24 0.89 7.92 -13.15
N LEU A 25 1.61 9.01 -13.44
CA LEU A 25 1.03 10.34 -13.62
C LEU A 25 0.03 10.39 -14.78
N SER A 26 0.24 9.64 -15.85
CA SER A 26 -0.73 9.55 -16.96
C SER A 26 -2.10 8.97 -16.55
N ASN A 27 -2.17 8.35 -15.38
CA ASN A 27 -3.37 7.75 -14.80
C ASN A 27 -3.81 8.50 -13.53
N LEU A 28 -3.24 9.67 -13.24
CA LEU A 28 -3.61 10.46 -12.08
C LEU A 28 -5.00 11.07 -12.29
N VAL A 29 -5.94 10.68 -11.43
CA VAL A 29 -7.18 11.41 -11.20
C VAL A 29 -6.97 12.23 -9.93
N VAL A 30 -6.79 13.55 -10.09
CA VAL A 30 -6.53 14.47 -8.96
C VAL A 30 -7.65 14.32 -7.92
N GLU A 31 -7.28 14.30 -6.64
CA GLU A 31 -8.09 13.92 -5.45
C GLU A 31 -8.79 12.54 -5.49
N GLY A 32 -8.59 11.75 -6.54
CA GLY A 32 -9.16 10.40 -6.65
C GLY A 32 -8.15 9.27 -6.48
N GLY A 33 -6.91 9.46 -6.94
CA GLY A 33 -5.83 8.47 -6.90
C GLY A 33 -5.35 8.06 -8.29
N ILE A 34 -4.64 6.93 -8.39
CA ILE A 34 -4.15 6.37 -9.66
C ILE A 34 -5.19 5.41 -10.25
N TRP A 35 -5.59 5.65 -11.49
CA TRP A 35 -6.64 4.86 -12.15
C TRP A 35 -6.22 3.40 -12.43
N LEU A 36 -7.06 2.46 -12.00
CA LEU A 36 -6.85 1.01 -12.18
C LEU A 36 -7.41 0.52 -13.52
N ASN A 37 -6.70 0.76 -14.62
CA ASN A 37 -7.19 0.50 -15.99
C ASN A 37 -6.35 -0.51 -16.80
N THR A 38 -5.42 -1.24 -16.16
CA THR A 38 -4.47 -2.15 -16.82
C THR A 38 -4.90 -3.61 -16.80
N GLN A 39 -6.20 -3.88 -16.63
CA GLN A 39 -6.83 -5.22 -16.63
C GLN A 39 -6.33 -6.17 -15.53
N ARG A 40 -5.65 -5.67 -14.50
CA ARG A 40 -5.20 -6.43 -13.33
C ARG A 40 -5.35 -5.59 -12.05
N PRO A 41 -5.61 -6.22 -10.90
CA PRO A 41 -5.68 -5.52 -9.62
C PRO A 41 -4.29 -5.15 -9.10
N GLU A 42 -4.26 -4.50 -7.93
CA GLU A 42 -3.05 -4.28 -7.14
C GLU A 42 -2.82 -5.46 -6.17
N TRP A 43 -2.42 -5.20 -4.92
CA TRP A 43 -2.06 -6.25 -3.96
C TRP A 43 -3.24 -7.16 -3.58
N ASN A 44 -4.43 -6.59 -3.35
CA ASN A 44 -5.60 -7.36 -2.92
C ASN A 44 -6.38 -7.92 -4.12
N ASP A 45 -6.05 -9.14 -4.55
CA ASP A 45 -6.77 -9.81 -5.65
C ASP A 45 -8.25 -10.09 -5.34
N ALA A 46 -8.65 -10.13 -4.05
CA ALA A 46 -10.06 -10.28 -3.69
C ALA A 46 -10.91 -9.04 -4.04
N ASN A 47 -10.28 -7.88 -4.27
CA ASN A 47 -10.89 -6.64 -4.74
C ASN A 47 -10.69 -6.40 -6.25
N ASN A 48 -10.57 -7.48 -7.05
CA ASN A 48 -10.27 -7.37 -8.48
C ASN A 48 -11.35 -6.71 -9.35
N ALA A 49 -12.59 -6.59 -8.88
CA ALA A 49 -13.65 -5.91 -9.63
C ALA A 49 -13.51 -4.38 -9.59
N LEU A 50 -12.60 -3.84 -8.75
CA LEU A 50 -12.21 -2.43 -8.81
C LEU A 50 -11.49 -2.07 -10.11
N VAL A 51 -10.92 -3.04 -10.83
CA VAL A 51 -10.26 -2.78 -12.12
C VAL A 51 -11.29 -2.27 -13.13
N GLY A 52 -11.05 -1.07 -13.67
CA GLY A 52 -11.94 -0.37 -14.59
C GLY A 52 -12.36 0.98 -14.04
N GLN A 53 -13.01 1.04 -12.89
CA GLN A 53 -13.51 2.30 -12.30
C GLN A 53 -12.79 2.69 -11.00
N GLY A 54 -12.02 1.78 -10.41
CA GLY A 54 -11.29 2.01 -9.17
C GLY A 54 -10.13 2.97 -9.35
N LEU A 55 -9.91 3.80 -8.34
CA LEU A 55 -8.78 4.71 -8.22
C LEU A 55 -8.00 4.35 -6.95
N SER A 56 -6.70 4.11 -7.07
CA SER A 56 -5.84 3.72 -5.97
C SER A 56 -5.20 4.94 -5.32
N MET A 57 -5.67 5.28 -4.11
CA MET A 57 -4.95 6.19 -3.23
C MET A 57 -3.74 5.49 -2.60
N VAL A 58 -3.79 4.16 -2.41
CA VAL A 58 -2.65 3.34 -1.95
C VAL A 58 -1.41 3.60 -2.80
N THR A 59 -1.53 3.45 -4.12
CA THR A 59 -0.42 3.72 -5.05
C THR A 59 -0.04 5.20 -5.07
N LEU A 60 -1.01 6.12 -4.89
CA LEU A 60 -0.71 7.55 -4.81
C LEU A 60 0.14 7.91 -3.57
N TYR A 61 -0.14 7.31 -2.41
CA TYR A 61 0.66 7.51 -1.19
C TYR A 61 2.11 7.04 -1.38
N TYR A 62 2.31 5.88 -2.02
CA TYR A 62 3.66 5.40 -2.37
C TYR A 62 4.31 6.24 -3.48
N LEU A 63 3.53 6.77 -4.42
CA LEU A 63 4.02 7.69 -5.45
C LEU A 63 4.55 8.98 -4.81
N ARG A 64 3.90 9.49 -3.76
CA ARG A 64 4.39 10.62 -2.97
C ARG A 64 5.78 10.35 -2.38
N ARG A 65 5.96 9.18 -1.74
CA ARG A 65 7.27 8.74 -1.23
C ARG A 65 8.31 8.62 -2.35
N TYR A 66 7.91 8.09 -3.51
CA TYR A 66 8.77 7.97 -4.69
C TYR A 66 9.22 9.32 -5.26
N LEU A 67 8.30 10.29 -5.36
CA LEU A 67 8.61 11.65 -5.79
C LEU A 67 9.61 12.34 -4.85
N ARG A 68 9.41 12.22 -3.53
CA ARG A 68 10.36 12.74 -2.54
C ARG A 68 11.73 12.08 -2.64
N PHE A 69 11.75 10.77 -2.87
CA PHE A 69 13.00 10.05 -3.13
C PHE A 69 13.70 10.56 -4.40
N MET A 70 12.97 10.76 -5.49
CA MET A 70 13.54 11.32 -6.73
C MET A 70 14.07 12.74 -6.54
N GLN A 71 13.33 13.61 -5.84
CA GLN A 71 13.80 14.97 -5.52
C GLN A 71 15.09 14.95 -4.70
N GLY A 72 15.22 14.04 -3.73
CA GLY A 72 16.45 13.88 -2.95
C GLY A 72 17.60 13.33 -3.79
N LEU A 73 17.34 12.30 -4.61
CA LEU A 73 18.36 11.67 -5.47
C LEU A 73 18.90 12.64 -6.54
N LEU A 74 18.08 13.57 -7.00
CA LEU A 74 18.40 14.49 -8.08
C LEU A 74 18.70 15.91 -7.59
N ALA A 75 18.81 16.13 -6.27
CA ALA A 75 18.95 17.47 -5.68
C ALA A 75 20.12 18.28 -6.29
N ASP A 76 21.24 17.61 -6.59
CA ASP A 76 22.44 18.22 -7.17
C ASP A 76 22.51 18.12 -8.70
N LEU A 77 21.46 17.63 -9.37
CA LEU A 77 21.40 17.56 -10.83
C LEU A 77 21.23 18.98 -11.40
N SER A 78 22.30 19.49 -12.04
CA SER A 78 22.30 20.78 -12.75
C SER A 78 22.43 20.65 -14.27
N ASP A 79 23.05 19.57 -14.75
CA ASP A 79 23.35 19.38 -16.16
C ASP A 79 22.18 18.73 -16.92
N SER A 80 22.18 18.85 -18.25
CA SER A 80 21.21 18.14 -19.08
C SER A 80 21.44 16.63 -19.04
N VAL A 81 20.36 15.88 -19.26
CA VAL A 81 20.38 14.42 -19.30
C VAL A 81 19.82 13.94 -20.64
N SER A 82 20.54 13.03 -21.26
CA SER A 82 20.10 12.37 -22.49
C SER A 82 18.88 11.47 -22.23
N LEU A 83 17.77 11.70 -22.91
CA LEU A 83 16.55 10.88 -22.87
C LEU A 83 16.14 10.47 -24.28
N SER A 84 15.44 9.36 -24.44
CA SER A 84 14.74 9.06 -25.69
C SER A 84 13.84 10.24 -26.10
N THR A 85 13.89 10.60 -27.39
CA THR A 85 13.11 11.73 -27.95
C THR A 85 11.63 11.64 -27.58
N GLU A 86 11.05 10.45 -27.68
CA GLU A 86 9.64 10.20 -27.38
C GLU A 86 9.32 10.33 -25.88
N VAL A 87 10.27 9.98 -25.00
CA VAL A 87 10.11 10.11 -23.54
C VAL A 87 10.25 11.57 -23.12
N SER A 88 11.22 12.30 -23.67
CA SER A 88 11.39 13.75 -23.45
C SER A 88 10.11 14.51 -23.83
N LEU A 89 9.53 14.25 -25.00
CA LEU A 89 8.28 14.87 -25.43
C LEU A 89 7.09 14.53 -24.50
N TRP A 90 6.98 13.27 -24.07
CA TRP A 90 5.94 12.85 -23.12
C TRP A 90 6.10 13.55 -21.77
N MET A 91 7.34 13.69 -21.30
CA MET A 91 7.69 14.38 -20.06
C MET A 91 7.28 15.84 -20.11
N ASP A 92 7.67 16.57 -21.17
CA ASP A 92 7.35 17.99 -21.32
C ASP A 92 5.83 18.23 -21.40
N GLN A 93 5.08 17.38 -22.13
CA GLN A 93 3.62 17.48 -22.18
C GLN A 93 2.96 17.20 -20.82
N THR A 94 3.50 16.24 -20.06
CA THR A 94 3.04 15.94 -18.70
C THR A 94 3.32 17.10 -17.75
N ALA A 95 4.52 17.68 -17.83
CA ALA A 95 4.92 18.84 -17.04
C ALA A 95 4.04 20.06 -17.36
N GLU A 96 3.77 20.34 -18.62
CA GLU A 96 2.87 21.43 -19.04
C GLU A 96 1.46 21.27 -18.47
N SER A 97 0.92 20.04 -18.49
CA SER A 97 -0.41 19.73 -17.96
C SER A 97 -0.48 19.95 -16.44
N LEU A 98 0.56 19.52 -15.72
CA LEU A 98 0.64 19.71 -14.26
C LEU A 98 0.90 21.17 -13.87
N ALA A 99 1.69 21.91 -14.65
CA ALA A 99 1.91 23.34 -14.45
C ALA A 99 0.61 24.16 -14.64
N LYS A 100 -0.28 23.75 -15.56
CA LYS A 100 -1.63 24.33 -15.70
C LYS A 100 -2.54 24.03 -14.51
N LEU A 101 -2.42 22.83 -13.93
CA LEU A 101 -3.15 22.42 -12.73
C LEU A 101 -2.66 23.17 -11.49
N ARG A 102 -1.35 23.45 -11.39
CA ARG A 102 -0.69 23.99 -10.19
C ARG A 102 -1.40 25.19 -9.54
N PRO A 103 -1.84 26.24 -10.28
CA PRO A 103 -2.55 27.38 -9.69
C PRO A 103 -3.93 27.03 -9.10
N LEU A 104 -4.53 25.91 -9.51
CA LEU A 104 -5.83 25.44 -9.03
C LEU A 104 -5.71 24.65 -7.71
N LEU A 105 -4.49 24.22 -7.34
CA LEU A 105 -4.22 23.43 -6.14
C LEU A 105 -4.22 24.30 -4.88
N GLY A 106 -5.39 24.80 -4.49
CA GLY A 106 -5.60 25.66 -3.33
C GLY A 106 -5.95 24.91 -2.05
N ARG A 107 -6.76 25.53 -1.19
CA ARG A 107 -7.38 24.89 0.00
C ARG A 107 -8.74 24.25 -0.28
N GLU A 108 -9.28 24.47 -1.47
CA GLU A 108 -10.57 23.97 -1.91
C GLU A 108 -10.38 22.85 -2.93
N ARG A 109 -11.43 22.06 -3.14
CA ARG A 109 -11.44 21.00 -4.14
C ARG A 109 -11.48 21.60 -5.55
N ILE A 110 -10.85 20.92 -6.50
CA ILE A 110 -11.02 21.23 -7.92
C ILE A 110 -12.38 20.74 -8.41
N SER A 111 -12.92 21.43 -9.40
CA SER A 111 -14.18 21.05 -10.05
C SER A 111 -14.08 19.75 -10.85
N ALA A 112 -15.23 19.14 -11.14
CA ALA A 112 -15.29 17.87 -11.88
C ALA A 112 -14.81 18.01 -13.33
N ASP A 113 -15.03 19.17 -13.96
CA ASP A 113 -14.54 19.50 -15.30
C ASP A 113 -13.03 19.74 -15.32
N GLN A 114 -12.47 20.45 -14.34
CA GLN A 114 -11.01 20.62 -14.21
C GLN A 114 -10.32 19.25 -14.03
N ARG A 115 -10.89 18.38 -13.19
CA ARG A 115 -10.39 17.02 -12.97
C ARG A 115 -10.43 16.18 -14.25
N TYR A 116 -11.52 16.27 -15.00
CA TYR A 116 -11.65 15.61 -16.31
C TYR A 116 -10.61 16.13 -17.29
N GLN A 117 -10.44 17.45 -17.41
CA GLN A 117 -9.50 18.07 -18.33
C GLN A 117 -8.06 17.62 -18.04
N THR A 118 -7.63 17.64 -16.78
CA THR A 118 -6.31 17.14 -16.38
C THR A 118 -6.13 15.66 -16.72
N LEU A 119 -7.12 14.80 -16.44
CA LEU A 119 -7.06 13.38 -16.78
C LEU A 119 -6.89 13.16 -18.29
N VAL A 120 -7.62 13.91 -19.12
CA VAL A 120 -7.53 13.83 -20.58
C VAL A 120 -6.14 14.25 -21.06
N GLU A 121 -5.63 15.40 -20.62
CA GLU A 121 -4.31 15.89 -21.05
C GLU A 121 -3.18 14.90 -20.71
N LEU A 122 -3.19 14.37 -19.49
CA LEU A 122 -2.23 13.37 -19.00
C LEU A 122 -2.37 12.02 -19.73
N GLY A 123 -3.59 11.56 -19.95
CA GLY A 123 -3.87 10.29 -20.63
C GLY A 123 -3.55 10.32 -22.12
N GLU A 124 -3.84 11.43 -22.80
CA GLU A 124 -3.57 11.61 -24.22
C GLU A 124 -2.08 11.74 -24.52
N SER A 125 -1.30 12.43 -23.66
CA SER A 125 0.16 12.53 -23.83
C SER A 125 0.81 11.14 -23.78
N ALA A 126 0.43 10.31 -22.81
CA ALA A 126 0.86 8.93 -22.72
C ALA A 126 0.35 8.06 -23.88
N SER A 127 -0.83 8.37 -24.41
CA SER A 127 -1.38 7.69 -25.60
C SER A 127 -0.57 7.96 -26.85
N ARG A 128 -0.23 9.22 -27.11
CA ARG A 128 0.65 9.59 -28.21
C ARG A 128 2.00 8.90 -28.08
N TYR A 129 2.63 8.98 -26.91
CA TYR A 129 3.91 8.32 -26.62
C TYR A 129 3.89 6.82 -26.97
N ARG A 130 2.98 6.05 -26.37
CA ARG A 130 2.95 4.60 -26.57
C ARG A 130 2.59 4.23 -28.00
N GLN A 131 1.67 4.96 -28.65
CA GLN A 131 1.29 4.71 -30.05
C GLN A 131 2.49 4.94 -30.98
N THR A 132 3.23 6.03 -30.81
CA THR A 132 4.44 6.31 -31.58
C THR A 132 5.46 5.20 -31.44
N VAL A 133 5.78 4.78 -30.22
CA VAL A 133 6.77 3.71 -29.96
C VAL A 133 6.29 2.36 -30.50
N TYR A 134 5.01 2.02 -30.35
CA TYR A 134 4.45 0.76 -30.86
C TYR A 134 4.43 0.71 -32.39
N GLN A 135 4.06 1.81 -33.06
CA GLN A 135 4.03 1.90 -34.51
C GLN A 135 5.44 1.88 -35.12
N ALA A 136 6.38 2.59 -34.50
CA ALA A 136 7.78 2.60 -34.91
C ALA A 136 8.55 1.32 -34.53
N ALA A 137 7.99 0.50 -33.63
CA ALA A 137 8.64 -0.65 -33.01
C ALA A 137 10.00 -0.31 -32.35
N GLY A 138 10.18 0.93 -31.90
CA GLY A 138 11.47 1.47 -31.49
C GLY A 138 11.42 2.94 -31.06
N PHE A 139 12.60 3.50 -30.80
CA PHE A 139 12.80 4.91 -30.49
C PHE A 139 13.60 5.57 -31.62
N SER A 140 13.32 6.85 -31.89
CA SER A 140 13.95 7.58 -33.00
C SER A 140 15.36 8.08 -32.70
N GLY A 141 15.74 8.17 -31.43
CA GLY A 141 17.04 8.69 -31.00
C GLY A 141 17.00 9.16 -29.55
N GLN A 142 17.95 10.01 -29.19
CA GLN A 142 18.02 10.66 -27.88
C GLN A 142 18.19 12.17 -28.04
N VAL A 143 17.70 12.93 -27.06
CA VAL A 143 17.78 14.38 -26.96
C VAL A 143 18.20 14.78 -25.55
N GLU A 144 18.83 15.94 -25.42
CA GLU A 144 19.20 16.50 -24.11
C GLU A 144 18.00 17.16 -23.45
N GLN A 145 17.63 16.67 -22.27
CA GLN A 145 16.59 17.24 -21.42
C GLN A 145 17.21 18.07 -20.30
N SER A 146 16.72 19.29 -20.08
CA SER A 146 17.21 20.14 -18.99
C SER A 146 16.83 19.60 -17.61
N ALA A 147 17.73 19.80 -16.64
CA ALA A 147 17.45 19.53 -15.22
C ALA A 147 16.24 20.33 -14.71
N ASP A 148 16.11 21.59 -15.13
CA ASP A 148 15.00 22.47 -14.71
C ASP A 148 13.63 21.90 -15.08
N SER A 149 13.47 21.33 -16.29
CA SER A 149 12.19 20.70 -16.68
C SER A 149 11.88 19.46 -15.84
N ILE A 150 12.90 18.68 -15.48
CA ILE A 150 12.75 17.49 -14.62
C ILE A 150 12.35 17.93 -13.21
N HIS A 151 13.02 18.94 -12.64
CA HIS A 151 12.70 19.50 -11.33
C HIS A 151 11.29 20.10 -11.28
N GLY A 152 10.91 20.87 -12.31
CA GLY A 152 9.57 21.43 -12.45
C GLY A 152 8.49 20.36 -12.50
N LEU A 153 8.69 19.30 -13.29
CA LEU A 153 7.79 18.14 -13.30
C LEU A 153 7.63 17.53 -11.91
N LEU A 154 8.75 17.28 -11.21
CA LEU A 154 8.73 16.64 -9.88
C LEU A 154 8.03 17.52 -8.84
N GLU A 155 8.24 18.83 -8.87
CA GLU A 155 7.59 19.78 -7.96
C GLU A 155 6.07 19.82 -8.17
N ASP A 156 5.61 20.02 -9.40
CA ASP A 156 4.18 20.11 -9.69
C ASP A 156 3.47 18.76 -9.52
N SER A 157 4.16 17.65 -9.79
CA SER A 157 3.67 16.30 -9.49
C SER A 157 3.46 16.11 -7.98
N LEU A 158 4.45 16.48 -7.16
CA LEU A 158 4.35 16.37 -5.71
C LEU A 158 3.21 17.23 -5.17
N ALA A 159 3.04 18.45 -5.69
CA ALA A 159 1.95 19.32 -5.32
C ALA A 159 0.57 18.72 -5.60
N ALA A 160 0.36 18.13 -6.80
CA ALA A 160 -0.88 17.48 -7.16
C ALA A 160 -1.17 16.25 -6.27
N VAL A 161 -0.12 15.49 -5.95
CA VAL A 161 -0.20 14.33 -5.05
C VAL A 161 -0.53 14.75 -3.62
N ASP A 162 0.19 15.71 -3.03
CA ASP A 162 -0.06 16.19 -1.65
C ASP A 162 -1.46 16.83 -1.53
N HIS A 163 -1.90 17.58 -2.54
CA HIS A 163 -3.27 18.09 -2.60
C HIS A 163 -4.30 16.95 -2.57
N SER A 164 -4.07 15.90 -3.36
CA SER A 164 -4.95 14.73 -3.42
C SER A 164 -4.99 13.94 -2.11
N ILE A 165 -3.84 13.78 -1.44
CA ILE A 165 -3.74 13.12 -0.12
C ILE A 165 -4.58 13.88 0.91
N ARG A 166 -4.45 15.21 0.98
CA ARG A 166 -5.19 16.04 1.93
C ARG A 166 -6.70 15.88 1.79
N PHE A 167 -7.21 15.75 0.56
CA PHE A 167 -8.63 15.59 0.27
C PHE A 167 -9.14 14.14 0.35
N ASN A 168 -8.30 13.22 0.82
CA ASN A 168 -8.63 11.82 1.07
C ASN A 168 -8.49 11.42 2.55
N LEU A 169 -8.31 12.39 3.45
CA LEU A 169 -8.54 12.21 4.87
C LEU A 169 -10.05 12.27 5.14
N ASN A 170 -10.59 11.22 5.75
CA ASN A 170 -11.99 11.11 6.12
C ASN A 170 -12.24 11.75 7.50
N ASP A 171 -13.52 12.06 7.80
CA ASP A 171 -13.95 12.69 9.06
C ASP A 171 -13.69 11.80 10.30
N ASP A 172 -13.54 10.48 10.09
CA ASP A 172 -13.16 9.53 11.13
C ASP A 172 -11.66 9.60 11.52
N GLY A 173 -10.86 10.37 10.78
CA GLY A 173 -9.41 10.52 10.97
C GLY A 173 -8.57 9.45 10.26
N LEU A 174 -9.17 8.66 9.37
CA LEU A 174 -8.50 7.64 8.57
C LEU A 174 -8.47 8.03 7.09
N TYR A 175 -7.58 7.42 6.31
CA TYR A 175 -7.38 7.75 4.91
C TYR A 175 -8.11 6.79 3.98
N HIS A 176 -8.66 7.29 2.87
CA HIS A 176 -9.23 6.44 1.83
C HIS A 176 -8.13 5.60 1.15
N ALA A 177 -8.44 4.33 0.87
CA ALA A 177 -7.52 3.40 0.21
C ALA A 177 -7.79 3.32 -1.30
N TYR A 178 -9.04 3.04 -1.66
CA TYR A 178 -9.52 2.99 -3.02
C TYR A 178 -10.80 3.79 -3.15
N ASN A 179 -10.91 4.55 -4.23
CA ASN A 179 -12.08 5.33 -4.60
C ASN A 179 -12.71 4.78 -5.89
N LEU A 180 -13.89 5.27 -6.24
CA LEU A 180 -14.56 4.98 -7.50
C LEU A 180 -14.65 6.23 -8.36
N MET A 181 -14.31 6.07 -9.64
CA MET A 181 -14.45 7.10 -10.65
C MET A 181 -15.82 7.00 -11.32
N LYS A 182 -16.55 8.12 -11.36
CA LYS A 182 -17.73 8.29 -12.21
C LYS A 182 -17.41 9.26 -13.34
N LEU A 183 -17.27 8.70 -14.54
CA LEU A 183 -17.02 9.43 -15.76
C LEU A 183 -18.33 9.84 -16.42
N GLN A 184 -18.48 11.13 -16.70
CA GLN A 184 -19.54 11.70 -17.53
C GLN A 184 -18.90 12.37 -18.76
N SER A 185 -19.71 13.01 -19.63
CA SER A 185 -19.26 13.51 -20.93
C SER A 185 -18.07 14.49 -20.85
N SER A 186 -17.97 15.29 -19.80
CA SER A 186 -16.91 16.29 -19.60
C SER A 186 -16.54 16.48 -18.13
N GLU A 187 -16.88 15.51 -17.28
CA GLU A 187 -16.74 15.61 -15.83
C GLU A 187 -16.28 14.27 -15.25
N VAL A 188 -15.40 14.34 -14.26
CA VAL A 188 -15.03 13.20 -13.41
C VAL A 188 -15.40 13.53 -11.97
N THR A 189 -16.25 12.69 -11.40
CA THR A 189 -16.55 12.72 -9.95
C THR A 189 -15.93 11.51 -9.27
N VAL A 190 -15.65 11.65 -7.98
CA VAL A 190 -14.99 10.63 -7.15
C VAL A 190 -15.93 10.28 -6.01
N ASP A 191 -16.24 8.99 -5.89
CA ASP A 191 -16.93 8.43 -4.72
C ASP A 191 -15.93 7.63 -3.86
N HIS A 192 -16.23 7.53 -2.58
CA HIS A 192 -15.38 6.86 -1.61
C HIS A 192 -15.92 5.47 -1.24
N LEU A 193 -15.01 4.53 -0.99
CA LEU A 193 -15.32 3.21 -0.45
C LEU A 193 -15.14 3.19 1.07
N TYR A 194 -15.61 2.11 1.69
CA TYR A 194 -15.37 1.81 3.10
C TYR A 194 -13.88 1.82 3.45
N THR A 195 -13.57 2.12 4.71
CA THR A 195 -12.20 2.17 5.24
C THR A 195 -11.48 0.84 5.03
N MET A 196 -10.20 0.87 4.65
CA MET A 196 -9.39 -0.34 4.49
C MET A 196 -8.04 -0.17 5.17
N LEU A 197 -7.54 -1.24 5.78
CA LEU A 197 -6.24 -1.26 6.47
C LEU A 197 -5.08 -0.85 5.54
N GLU A 198 -5.13 -1.29 4.29
CA GLU A 198 -4.11 -1.01 3.28
C GLU A 198 -3.92 0.49 3.02
N GLY A 199 -5.01 1.27 3.02
CA GLY A 199 -4.93 2.74 2.89
C GLY A 199 -4.20 3.39 4.06
N GLN A 200 -4.34 2.83 5.26
CA GLN A 200 -3.73 3.37 6.48
C GLN A 200 -2.23 3.11 6.46
N VAL A 201 -1.84 1.88 6.11
CA VAL A 201 -0.45 1.49 5.91
C VAL A 201 0.22 2.40 4.88
N ALA A 202 -0.43 2.59 3.72
CA ALA A 202 0.14 3.37 2.65
C ALA A 202 0.23 4.87 2.98
N ALA A 203 -0.80 5.46 3.61
CA ALA A 203 -0.78 6.87 4.03
C ALA A 203 0.30 7.14 5.10
N LEU A 204 0.45 6.27 6.10
CA LEU A 204 1.54 6.36 7.08
C LEU A 204 2.93 6.20 6.41
N SER A 205 3.02 5.48 5.30
CA SER A 205 4.27 5.31 4.53
C SER A 205 4.57 6.48 3.60
N ALA A 206 3.62 7.40 3.37
CA ALA A 206 3.78 8.47 2.38
C ALA A 206 4.84 9.50 2.80
N GLY A 207 5.11 9.62 4.10
CA GLY A 207 5.92 10.70 4.68
C GLY A 207 5.22 12.07 4.64
N ALA A 208 3.89 12.08 4.46
CA ALA A 208 3.04 13.27 4.44
C ALA A 208 2.25 13.46 5.75
N VAL A 209 2.27 12.47 6.64
CA VAL A 209 1.60 12.50 7.94
C VAL A 209 2.63 12.88 8.99
N GLU A 210 2.40 14.01 9.67
CA GLU A 210 3.27 14.47 10.75
C GLU A 210 3.21 13.52 11.96
N PRO A 211 4.29 13.39 12.77
CA PRO A 211 4.35 12.42 13.87
C PRO A 211 3.14 12.45 14.84
N GLY A 212 2.68 13.63 15.26
CA GLY A 212 1.52 13.75 16.16
C GLY A 212 0.19 13.32 15.50
N HIS A 213 0.05 13.57 14.19
CA HIS A 213 -1.09 13.07 13.42
C HIS A 213 -1.01 11.56 13.23
N ALA A 214 0.19 10.98 13.09
CA ALA A 214 0.37 9.53 13.01
C ALA A 214 -0.09 8.83 14.30
N VAL A 215 0.21 9.39 15.48
CA VAL A 215 -0.34 8.90 16.77
C VAL A 215 -1.87 8.90 16.73
N THR A 216 -2.46 10.06 16.40
CA THR A 216 -3.93 10.21 16.35
C THR A 216 -4.57 9.21 15.38
N MET A 217 -3.99 9.07 14.19
CA MET A 217 -4.46 8.14 13.16
C MET A 217 -4.40 6.68 13.63
N LEU A 218 -3.32 6.28 14.30
CA LEU A 218 -3.18 4.92 14.85
C LEU A 218 -4.19 4.66 15.98
N GLU A 219 -4.41 5.63 16.86
CA GLU A 219 -5.45 5.53 17.89
C GLU A 219 -6.85 5.36 17.27
N LYS A 220 -7.16 6.14 16.22
CA LYS A 220 -8.41 6.00 15.45
C LYS A 220 -8.51 4.65 14.77
N LEU A 221 -7.41 4.13 14.22
CA LEU A 221 -7.35 2.81 13.62
C LEU A 221 -7.68 1.71 14.66
N PHE A 222 -7.10 1.78 15.85
CA PHE A 222 -7.42 0.88 16.97
C PHE A 222 -8.86 1.00 17.47
N ALA A 223 -9.49 2.18 17.32
CA ALA A 223 -10.88 2.42 17.69
C ALA A 223 -11.88 2.11 16.56
N SER A 224 -11.40 1.71 15.38
CA SER A 224 -12.24 1.47 14.20
C SER A 224 -12.75 0.03 14.13
N ASP A 225 -13.75 -0.20 13.26
CA ASP A 225 -14.27 -1.53 12.94
C ASP A 225 -13.26 -2.45 12.23
N LEU A 226 -12.04 -1.96 11.96
CA LEU A 226 -10.93 -2.79 11.48
C LEU A 226 -10.25 -3.55 12.62
N TYR A 227 -10.35 -3.08 13.87
CA TYR A 227 -9.75 -3.79 15.00
C TYR A 227 -10.62 -4.98 15.40
N ARG A 228 -9.99 -6.14 15.51
CA ARG A 228 -10.61 -7.42 15.83
C ARG A 228 -10.12 -7.88 17.20
N ASP A 229 -10.97 -7.73 18.21
CA ASP A 229 -10.62 -7.88 19.64
C ASP A 229 -10.13 -9.29 20.03
N ASP A 230 -10.77 -10.35 19.55
CA ASP A 230 -10.42 -11.74 19.92
C ASP A 230 -9.00 -12.13 19.48
N GLN A 231 -8.48 -11.45 18.46
CA GLN A 231 -7.14 -11.65 17.93
C GLN A 231 -6.24 -10.42 18.16
N GLN A 232 -6.74 -9.37 18.82
CA GLN A 232 -6.02 -8.13 19.13
C GLN A 232 -5.26 -7.54 17.92
N SER A 233 -5.84 -7.60 16.73
CA SER A 233 -5.18 -7.26 15.46
C SER A 233 -6.19 -6.70 14.46
N PHE A 234 -5.80 -6.52 13.20
CA PHE A 234 -6.61 -5.80 12.21
C PHE A 234 -7.08 -6.68 11.04
N ILE A 235 -8.34 -6.54 10.67
CA ILE A 235 -8.90 -7.06 9.41
C ILE A 235 -8.67 -6.05 8.27
N LEU A 236 -8.76 -6.51 7.01
CA LEU A 236 -8.47 -5.66 5.85
C LEU A 236 -9.52 -4.57 5.61
N TYR A 237 -10.78 -4.86 5.92
CA TYR A 237 -11.94 -3.99 5.77
C TYR A 237 -13.05 -4.44 6.74
N PRO A 238 -14.00 -3.56 7.11
CA PRO A 238 -15.00 -3.85 8.12
C PRO A 238 -15.77 -5.13 7.83
N ASP A 239 -15.95 -5.95 8.85
CA ASP A 239 -16.83 -7.11 8.76
C ASP A 239 -18.29 -6.64 8.61
N ARG A 240 -19.10 -7.37 7.85
CA ARG A 240 -20.48 -6.98 7.59
C ARG A 240 -21.41 -8.18 7.45
N LYS A 241 -22.63 -8.02 7.95
CA LYS A 241 -23.69 -9.01 7.75
C LYS A 241 -24.21 -8.89 6.32
N LEU A 242 -24.02 -9.94 5.54
CA LEU A 242 -24.61 -10.04 4.22
C LEU A 242 -26.10 -10.42 4.32
N PRO A 243 -26.95 -9.92 3.41
CA PRO A 243 -28.34 -10.35 3.36
C PRO A 243 -28.43 -11.88 3.23
N GLY A 244 -29.34 -12.49 3.99
CA GLY A 244 -29.65 -13.91 3.85
C GLY A 244 -30.18 -14.22 2.46
N PHE A 245 -30.12 -15.48 2.03
CA PHE A 245 -30.49 -15.88 0.66
C PHE A 245 -31.89 -15.38 0.24
N LEU A 246 -32.89 -15.52 1.12
CA LEU A 246 -34.26 -15.08 0.85
C LEU A 246 -34.46 -13.55 0.90
N GLN A 247 -33.54 -12.83 1.53
CA GLN A 247 -33.53 -11.36 1.60
C GLN A 247 -32.87 -10.75 0.36
N LYS A 248 -31.95 -11.46 -0.29
CA LYS A 248 -31.39 -11.05 -1.59
C LYS A 248 -32.48 -11.06 -2.65
N ASN A 249 -32.27 -10.26 -3.70
CA ASN A 249 -33.15 -10.23 -4.87
C ASN A 249 -34.62 -10.05 -4.49
N ARG A 250 -34.91 -8.98 -3.74
CA ARG A 250 -36.28 -8.52 -3.47
C ARG A 250 -36.44 -7.15 -4.12
N ILE A 251 -37.44 -7.06 -4.98
CA ILE A 251 -37.78 -5.84 -5.68
C ILE A 251 -38.82 -5.09 -4.85
N ASP A 252 -38.63 -3.78 -4.70
CA ASP A 252 -39.65 -2.89 -4.13
C ASP A 252 -40.86 -2.82 -5.08
N GLU A 253 -42.03 -3.19 -4.58
CA GLU A 253 -43.27 -3.24 -5.37
C GLU A 253 -43.66 -1.85 -5.90
N ALA A 254 -43.49 -0.80 -5.11
CA ALA A 254 -43.88 0.55 -5.52
C ALA A 254 -43.00 1.08 -6.66
N GLU A 255 -41.69 0.76 -6.65
CA GLU A 255 -40.81 1.09 -7.78
C GLU A 255 -41.08 0.21 -9.00
N LEU A 256 -41.39 -1.08 -8.80
CA LEU A 256 -41.68 -2.00 -9.89
C LEU A 256 -42.92 -1.59 -10.69
N LEU A 257 -44.00 -1.24 -9.99
CA LEU A 257 -45.28 -0.88 -10.59
C LEU A 257 -45.26 0.45 -11.37
N LYS A 258 -44.18 1.23 -11.27
CA LYS A 258 -43.97 2.44 -12.10
C LYS A 258 -43.46 2.12 -13.50
N ILE A 259 -43.04 0.88 -13.76
CA ILE A 259 -42.41 0.47 -15.02
C ILE A 259 -43.45 -0.24 -15.89
N PRO A 260 -43.86 0.35 -17.05
CA PRO A 260 -44.93 -0.19 -17.88
C PRO A 260 -44.71 -1.65 -18.30
N LEU A 261 -43.53 -1.97 -18.85
CA LEU A 261 -43.21 -3.34 -19.27
C LEU A 261 -43.27 -4.33 -18.10
N ALA A 262 -42.84 -3.93 -16.91
CA ALA A 262 -42.86 -4.80 -15.73
C ALA A 262 -44.30 -5.18 -15.34
N VAL A 263 -45.20 -4.19 -15.32
CA VAL A 263 -46.61 -4.42 -15.02
C VAL A 263 -47.23 -5.36 -16.06
N HIS A 264 -47.00 -5.11 -17.35
CA HIS A 264 -47.52 -5.94 -18.43
C HIS A 264 -47.00 -7.39 -18.34
N MET A 265 -45.71 -7.59 -18.06
CA MET A 265 -45.13 -8.93 -17.86
C MET A 265 -45.77 -9.67 -16.68
N LEU A 266 -46.05 -8.98 -15.57
CA LEU A 266 -46.72 -9.57 -14.41
C LEU A 266 -48.17 -9.96 -14.68
N GLU A 267 -48.90 -9.21 -15.51
CA GLU A 267 -50.29 -9.52 -15.88
C GLU A 267 -50.42 -10.79 -16.74
N VAL A 268 -49.38 -11.13 -17.50
CA VAL A 268 -49.34 -12.31 -18.38
C VAL A 268 -48.49 -13.46 -17.83
N ASP A 269 -48.12 -13.38 -16.54
CA ASP A 269 -47.26 -14.35 -15.84
C ASP A 269 -45.94 -14.66 -16.58
N ASP A 270 -45.34 -13.66 -17.24
CA ASP A 270 -44.05 -13.81 -17.92
C ASP A 270 -42.87 -13.64 -16.97
N SER A 271 -42.23 -14.76 -16.63
CA SER A 271 -41.12 -14.82 -15.68
C SER A 271 -39.73 -14.58 -16.28
N ILE A 272 -39.60 -14.14 -17.54
CA ILE A 272 -38.30 -14.00 -18.21
C ILE A 272 -37.37 -13.01 -17.49
N ILE A 273 -37.91 -11.89 -17.00
CA ILE A 273 -37.14 -10.86 -16.27
C ILE A 273 -37.40 -10.93 -14.77
N MET A 274 -38.64 -11.18 -14.36
CA MET A 274 -39.06 -11.08 -12.96
C MET A 274 -40.25 -11.98 -12.66
N ALA A 275 -40.41 -12.39 -11.41
CA ALA A 275 -41.56 -13.18 -10.97
C ALA A 275 -41.96 -12.81 -9.55
N ARG A 276 -43.21 -13.14 -9.19
CA ARG A 276 -43.70 -13.09 -7.81
C ARG A 276 -43.48 -14.44 -7.14
N ASP A 277 -42.84 -14.45 -5.97
CA ASP A 277 -42.62 -15.67 -5.18
C ASP A 277 -43.88 -16.09 -4.40
N VAL A 278 -43.81 -17.27 -3.76
CA VAL A 278 -44.92 -17.86 -2.99
C VAL A 278 -45.31 -17.03 -1.75
N ASP A 279 -44.40 -16.18 -1.27
CA ASP A 279 -44.63 -15.27 -0.14
C ASP A 279 -45.12 -13.88 -0.62
N GLY A 280 -45.36 -13.73 -1.92
CA GLY A 280 -45.90 -12.54 -2.55
C GLY A 280 -44.86 -11.47 -2.91
N ASN A 281 -43.55 -11.75 -2.77
CA ASN A 281 -42.48 -10.80 -3.09
C ASN A 281 -42.09 -10.87 -4.56
N TYR A 282 -41.73 -9.72 -5.13
CA TYR A 282 -41.19 -9.66 -6.49
C TYR A 282 -39.67 -9.88 -6.50
N ARG A 283 -39.19 -10.66 -7.48
CA ARG A 283 -37.79 -11.03 -7.64
C ARG A 283 -37.39 -11.00 -9.09
N PHE A 284 -36.16 -10.58 -9.38
CA PHE A 284 -35.58 -10.77 -10.71
C PHE A 284 -35.35 -12.26 -10.97
N ASN A 285 -35.41 -12.66 -12.24
CA ASN A 285 -35.14 -14.02 -12.66
C ASN A 285 -33.71 -14.43 -12.24
N ALA A 286 -33.55 -15.63 -11.67
CA ALA A 286 -32.28 -16.10 -11.14
C ALA A 286 -31.18 -16.31 -12.20
N GLU A 287 -31.53 -16.37 -13.48
CA GLU A 287 -30.57 -16.46 -14.59
C GLU A 287 -29.95 -15.09 -14.93
N LEU A 288 -30.45 -13.99 -14.37
CA LEU A 288 -29.85 -12.67 -14.51
C LEU A 288 -28.63 -12.54 -13.58
N SER A 289 -27.44 -12.54 -14.18
CA SER A 289 -26.17 -12.40 -13.45
C SER A 289 -25.52 -11.03 -13.57
N SER A 290 -25.97 -10.18 -14.50
CA SER A 290 -25.47 -8.81 -14.69
C SER A 290 -26.44 -7.94 -15.49
N GLY A 291 -26.21 -6.62 -15.49
CA GLY A 291 -26.97 -5.69 -16.33
C GLY A 291 -26.87 -6.02 -17.84
N ALA A 292 -25.73 -6.55 -18.29
CA ALA A 292 -25.58 -6.98 -19.68
C ALA A 292 -26.43 -8.22 -20.02
N VAL A 293 -26.67 -9.11 -19.06
CA VAL A 293 -27.59 -10.25 -19.24
C VAL A 293 -29.04 -9.75 -19.24
N LEU A 294 -29.39 -8.81 -18.36
CA LEU A 294 -30.68 -8.12 -18.38
C LEU A 294 -30.95 -7.50 -19.75
N ASP A 295 -29.97 -6.77 -20.29
CA ASP A 295 -30.11 -6.14 -21.62
C ASP A 295 -30.36 -7.14 -22.74
N LYS A 296 -29.61 -8.24 -22.78
CA LYS A 296 -29.81 -9.30 -23.76
C LYS A 296 -31.19 -9.95 -23.65
N ARG A 297 -31.72 -10.08 -22.43
CA ARG A 297 -33.08 -10.59 -22.24
C ARG A 297 -34.12 -9.57 -22.71
N LEU A 298 -33.94 -8.28 -22.43
CA LEU A 298 -34.80 -7.22 -22.94
C LEU A 298 -34.80 -7.20 -24.48
N ASP A 299 -33.64 -7.36 -25.12
CA ASP A 299 -33.55 -7.44 -26.58
C ASP A 299 -34.43 -8.59 -27.14
N SER A 300 -34.43 -9.75 -26.49
CA SER A 300 -35.26 -10.90 -26.88
C SER A 300 -36.77 -10.69 -26.68
N LEU A 301 -37.17 -9.69 -25.91
CA LEU A 301 -38.57 -9.38 -25.61
C LEU A 301 -39.20 -8.41 -26.63
N GLN A 302 -38.40 -7.76 -27.48
CA GLN A 302 -38.88 -6.78 -28.46
C GLN A 302 -39.89 -7.37 -29.45
N GLU A 303 -39.73 -8.63 -29.86
CA GLU A 303 -40.69 -9.29 -30.76
C GLU A 303 -42.04 -9.54 -30.09
N ARG A 304 -42.06 -9.75 -28.77
CA ARG A 304 -43.25 -10.11 -28.00
C ARG A 304 -44.02 -8.88 -27.50
N TYR A 305 -43.31 -7.86 -27.01
CA TYR A 305 -43.90 -6.69 -26.36
C TYR A 305 -43.79 -5.41 -27.21
N GLY A 306 -43.06 -5.46 -28.33
CA GLY A 306 -42.80 -4.30 -29.17
C GLY A 306 -41.57 -3.51 -28.73
N VAL A 307 -40.86 -2.96 -29.72
CA VAL A 307 -39.61 -2.22 -29.50
C VAL A 307 -39.84 -0.99 -28.61
N ASP A 308 -40.90 -0.22 -28.84
CA ASP A 308 -41.16 1.03 -28.12
C ASP A 308 -41.39 0.82 -26.62
N GLU A 309 -42.13 -0.22 -26.23
CA GLU A 309 -42.42 -0.53 -24.81
C GLU A 309 -41.16 -1.02 -24.08
N VAL A 310 -40.37 -1.86 -24.75
CA VAL A 310 -39.10 -2.38 -24.22
C VAL A 310 -38.09 -1.27 -24.04
N GLU A 311 -37.83 -0.46 -25.08
CA GLU A 311 -36.87 0.63 -24.99
C GLU A 311 -37.34 1.74 -24.04
N GLY A 312 -38.64 2.03 -24.00
CA GLY A 312 -39.20 3.00 -23.06
C GLY A 312 -39.05 2.60 -21.58
N SER A 313 -38.94 1.31 -21.28
CA SER A 313 -38.80 0.78 -19.92
C SER A 313 -37.37 0.38 -19.54
N ARG A 314 -36.45 0.30 -20.51
CA ARG A 314 -35.10 -0.28 -20.34
C ARG A 314 -34.30 0.39 -19.24
N ASP A 315 -34.18 1.72 -19.26
CA ASP A 315 -33.35 2.43 -18.28
C ASP A 315 -33.95 2.40 -16.87
N ALA A 316 -35.27 2.41 -16.75
CA ALA A 316 -35.94 2.23 -15.46
C ALA A 316 -35.70 0.83 -14.88
N LEU A 317 -35.75 -0.22 -15.72
CA LEU A 317 -35.42 -1.59 -15.31
C LEU A 317 -33.96 -1.76 -14.93
N ARG A 318 -33.03 -1.18 -15.71
CA ARG A 318 -31.61 -1.17 -15.36
C ARG A 318 -31.37 -0.50 -14.02
N LYS A 319 -32.00 0.65 -13.77
CA LYS A 319 -31.90 1.38 -12.51
C LYS A 319 -32.48 0.57 -11.35
N LEU A 320 -33.62 -0.09 -11.54
CA LEU A 320 -34.24 -0.94 -10.51
C LEU A 320 -33.36 -2.18 -10.21
N TYR A 321 -32.84 -2.82 -11.24
CA TYR A 321 -31.89 -3.94 -11.12
C TYR A 321 -30.63 -3.52 -10.35
N GLU A 322 -30.06 -2.36 -10.70
CA GLU A 322 -28.90 -1.81 -9.99
C GLU A 322 -29.23 -1.41 -8.55
N THR A 323 -30.45 -0.92 -8.27
CA THR A 323 -30.87 -0.60 -6.90
C THR A 323 -30.97 -1.87 -6.03
N VAL A 324 -31.44 -2.99 -6.60
CA VAL A 324 -31.58 -4.26 -5.87
C VAL A 324 -30.23 -4.92 -5.60
N PHE A 325 -29.30 -4.87 -6.56
CA PHE A 325 -28.03 -5.61 -6.44
C PHE A 325 -26.81 -4.74 -6.11
N ASN A 326 -26.86 -3.44 -6.37
CA ASN A 326 -25.78 -2.46 -6.16
C ASN A 326 -24.43 -2.97 -6.69
N HIS A 327 -24.41 -3.43 -7.95
CA HIS A 327 -23.22 -4.00 -8.56
C HIS A 327 -22.10 -2.96 -8.73
N GLN A 328 -22.41 -1.67 -8.79
CA GLN A 328 -21.39 -0.61 -8.81
C GLN A 328 -20.53 -0.61 -7.54
N ALA A 329 -21.10 -1.00 -6.38
CA ALA A 329 -20.35 -1.14 -5.14
C ALA A 329 -19.67 -2.52 -4.98
N PHE A 330 -19.78 -3.41 -5.97
CA PHE A 330 -19.12 -4.71 -5.95
C PHE A 330 -17.62 -4.53 -6.20
N THR A 331 -16.82 -4.65 -5.14
CA THR A 331 -15.37 -4.51 -5.23
C THR A 331 -14.68 -5.82 -5.61
N GLY A 332 -15.36 -6.96 -5.53
CA GLY A 332 -14.82 -8.29 -5.81
C GLY A 332 -15.32 -9.35 -4.82
N ARG A 333 -14.68 -10.51 -4.79
CA ARG A 333 -15.04 -11.63 -3.90
C ARG A 333 -14.79 -11.35 -2.41
N SER A 334 -13.97 -10.35 -2.09
CA SER A 334 -13.67 -9.84 -0.75
C SER A 334 -14.89 -9.75 0.16
N GLY A 335 -15.92 -9.06 -0.32
CA GLY A 335 -17.15 -8.81 0.42
C GLY A 335 -18.18 -9.93 0.34
N GLY A 336 -17.81 -11.11 -0.19
CA GLY A 336 -18.69 -12.27 -0.40
C GLY A 336 -18.13 -13.61 0.09
N MET A 337 -16.91 -13.63 0.66
CA MET A 337 -16.28 -14.83 1.24
C MET A 337 -15.88 -14.59 2.70
N PHE A 338 -15.70 -15.67 3.48
CA PHE A 338 -15.50 -15.62 4.95
C PHE A 338 -14.14 -16.22 5.41
N GLY A 339 -13.15 -16.26 4.51
CA GLY A 339 -11.79 -16.72 4.74
C GLY A 339 -10.83 -16.07 3.75
N PHE A 340 -9.53 -16.39 3.79
CA PHE A 340 -8.50 -15.69 3.01
C PHE A 340 -8.51 -14.18 3.27
N GLU A 341 -8.66 -13.34 2.25
CA GLU A 341 -8.80 -11.89 2.37
C GLU A 341 -10.19 -11.47 2.87
N GLY A 342 -11.19 -12.37 2.90
CA GLY A 342 -12.61 -12.05 3.05
C GLY A 342 -13.06 -11.53 4.42
N LEU A 343 -14.37 -11.39 4.57
CA LEU A 343 -15.02 -10.82 5.75
C LEU A 343 -14.60 -11.49 7.07
N GLY A 344 -14.22 -10.66 8.04
CA GLY A 344 -13.78 -11.08 9.38
C GLY A 344 -12.40 -11.76 9.44
N SER A 345 -11.69 -11.86 8.32
CA SER A 345 -10.37 -12.51 8.25
C SER A 345 -9.23 -11.51 8.42
N ILE A 346 -8.29 -11.82 9.31
CA ILE A 346 -7.02 -11.08 9.42
C ILE A 346 -6.08 -11.60 8.33
N TYR A 347 -5.49 -10.71 7.54
CA TYR A 347 -4.46 -11.06 6.57
C TYR A 347 -3.10 -10.54 7.03
N TRP A 348 -2.27 -11.45 7.58
CA TRP A 348 -1.11 -11.11 8.43
C TRP A 348 -0.02 -10.31 7.71
N HIS A 349 0.10 -10.48 6.39
CA HIS A 349 1.05 -9.69 5.62
C HIS A 349 0.73 -8.18 5.69
N MET A 350 -0.54 -7.77 5.65
CA MET A 350 -0.90 -6.36 5.76
C MET A 350 -0.67 -5.81 7.18
N VAL A 351 -0.93 -6.61 8.22
CA VAL A 351 -0.62 -6.24 9.61
C VAL A 351 0.89 -6.08 9.81
N SER A 352 1.70 -6.91 9.16
CA SER A 352 3.17 -6.80 9.25
C SER A 352 3.72 -5.60 8.48
N LYS A 353 3.04 -5.17 7.40
CA LYS A 353 3.31 -3.87 6.77
C LYS A 353 2.93 -2.71 7.70
N LEU A 354 1.81 -2.82 8.43
CA LEU A 354 1.45 -1.83 9.46
C LEU A 354 2.55 -1.75 10.53
N LEU A 355 3.03 -2.89 11.03
CA LEU A 355 4.13 -2.94 12.00
C LEU A 355 5.36 -2.18 11.49
N LEU A 356 5.79 -2.47 10.26
CA LEU A 356 6.95 -1.82 9.65
C LEU A 356 6.75 -0.31 9.50
N VAL A 357 5.59 0.14 8.99
CA VAL A 357 5.38 1.58 8.79
C VAL A 357 5.22 2.35 10.10
N VAL A 358 4.65 1.75 11.15
CA VAL A 358 4.62 2.40 12.48
C VAL A 358 6.04 2.56 13.03
N GLN A 359 6.91 1.57 12.80
CA GLN A 359 8.34 1.70 13.11
C GLN A 359 9.01 2.82 12.31
N GLU A 360 8.75 2.92 11.00
CA GLU A 360 9.28 4.02 10.17
C GLU A 360 8.82 5.39 10.72
N ASN A 361 7.56 5.51 11.14
CA ASN A 361 7.03 6.74 11.74
C ASN A 361 7.69 7.06 13.10
N TYR A 362 7.96 6.06 13.93
CA TYR A 362 8.72 6.23 15.18
C TYR A 362 10.12 6.80 14.92
N PHE A 363 10.87 6.20 13.98
CA PHE A 363 12.21 6.68 13.65
C PHE A 363 12.19 8.04 12.95
N SER A 364 11.18 8.31 12.13
CA SER A 364 10.98 9.65 11.56
C SER A 364 10.73 10.68 12.67
N ALA A 365 9.97 10.35 13.71
CA ALA A 365 9.74 11.24 14.85
C ALA A 365 11.03 11.52 15.63
N LEU A 366 11.89 10.50 15.79
CA LEU A 366 13.23 10.66 16.38
C LEU A 366 14.11 11.60 15.55
N ASP A 367 14.18 11.39 14.23
CA ASP A 367 15.01 12.19 13.33
C ASP A 367 14.55 13.65 13.25
N LEU A 368 13.23 13.87 13.34
CA LEU A 368 12.63 15.20 13.38
C LEU A 368 12.68 15.85 14.77
N GLN A 369 13.22 15.17 15.78
CA GLN A 369 13.25 15.65 17.17
C GLN A 369 11.86 16.07 17.67
N ALA A 370 10.84 15.26 17.36
CA ALA A 370 9.48 15.48 17.83
C ALA A 370 9.42 15.43 19.38
N ASP A 371 8.30 15.88 19.95
CA ASP A 371 8.10 15.84 21.39
C ASP A 371 8.27 14.41 21.94
N GLU A 372 8.97 14.26 23.07
CA GLU A 372 9.24 12.96 23.70
C GLU A 372 7.97 12.16 24.00
N SER A 373 6.84 12.84 24.25
CA SER A 373 5.55 12.15 24.41
C SER A 373 5.10 11.51 23.10
N VAL A 374 5.22 12.20 21.96
CA VAL A 374 4.84 11.67 20.64
C VAL A 374 5.72 10.48 20.27
N ILE A 375 7.04 10.57 20.51
CA ILE A 375 7.98 9.47 20.28
C ILE A 375 7.57 8.26 21.13
N ARG A 376 7.37 8.44 22.44
CA ARG A 376 6.94 7.36 23.34
C ARG A 376 5.61 6.76 22.93
N ASP A 377 4.63 7.58 22.55
CA ASP A 377 3.29 7.13 22.17
C ASP A 377 3.35 6.32 20.85
N LEU A 378 4.15 6.74 19.86
CA LEU A 378 4.42 5.94 18.66
C LEU A 378 5.10 4.60 18.98
N GLY A 379 6.08 4.58 19.88
CA GLY A 379 6.73 3.33 20.32
C GLY A 379 5.76 2.41 21.06
N THR A 380 4.85 2.97 21.86
CA THR A 380 3.79 2.23 22.55
C THR A 380 2.82 1.62 21.53
N LEU A 381 2.39 2.41 20.54
CA LEU A 381 1.52 1.95 19.46
C LEU A 381 2.20 0.90 18.58
N TYR A 382 3.49 1.03 18.29
CA TYR A 382 4.30 0.01 17.63
C TYR A 382 4.20 -1.33 18.38
N TYR A 383 4.43 -1.29 19.70
CA TYR A 383 4.35 -2.49 20.51
C TYR A 383 2.94 -3.06 20.65
N ARG A 384 1.91 -2.21 20.62
CA ARG A 384 0.51 -2.64 20.56
C ARG A 384 0.17 -3.36 19.26
N VAL A 385 0.65 -2.88 18.11
CA VAL A 385 0.50 -3.59 16.82
C VAL A 385 1.26 -4.92 16.87
N ARG A 386 2.51 -4.90 17.34
CA ARG A 386 3.37 -6.09 17.46
C ARG A 386 2.75 -7.17 18.34
N GLN A 387 2.11 -6.80 19.44
CA GLN A 387 1.45 -7.74 20.36
C GLN A 387 0.36 -8.57 19.65
N GLY A 388 -0.29 -8.02 18.62
CA GLY A 388 -1.28 -8.74 17.81
C GLY A 388 -0.69 -9.82 16.89
N ILE A 389 0.62 -9.79 16.62
CA ILE A 389 1.31 -10.76 15.75
C ILE A 389 1.38 -12.14 16.43
N GLY A 390 1.28 -13.20 15.61
CA GLY A 390 1.15 -14.60 16.03
C GLY A 390 2.09 -15.04 17.15
N PHE A 391 3.38 -14.71 17.09
CA PHE A 391 4.37 -15.21 18.06
C PHE A 391 4.18 -14.71 19.50
N ASN A 392 3.35 -13.69 19.73
CA ASN A 392 3.01 -13.20 21.08
C ASN A 392 1.77 -13.88 21.67
N LYS A 393 1.15 -14.83 20.95
CA LYS A 393 -0.09 -15.51 21.35
C LYS A 393 0.17 -16.91 21.87
N THR A 394 -0.77 -17.42 22.66
CA THR A 394 -0.77 -18.85 23.01
C THR A 394 -1.10 -19.71 21.78
N PRO A 395 -0.68 -20.99 21.75
CA PRO A 395 -1.04 -21.89 20.65
C PRO A 395 -2.55 -22.04 20.45
N LEU A 396 -3.36 -21.91 21.51
CA LEU A 396 -4.81 -21.99 21.45
C LEU A 396 -5.42 -20.75 20.78
N GLU A 397 -4.98 -19.55 21.16
CA GLU A 397 -5.46 -18.29 20.58
C GLU A 397 -5.06 -18.17 19.10
N PHE A 398 -3.83 -18.57 18.75
CA PHE A 398 -3.35 -18.54 17.37
C PHE A 398 -3.94 -19.69 16.53
N GLY A 399 -4.17 -20.84 17.15
CA GLY A 399 -4.64 -22.08 16.51
C GLY A 399 -3.57 -22.84 15.74
N ALA A 400 -2.29 -22.56 16.02
CA ALA A 400 -1.11 -23.23 15.47
C ALA A 400 0.12 -22.97 16.37
N PHE A 401 1.31 -23.42 15.97
CA PHE A 401 2.56 -23.01 16.61
C PHE A 401 2.79 -21.51 16.38
N PRO A 402 2.86 -20.67 17.44
CA PRO A 402 2.97 -19.21 17.32
C PRO A 402 4.24 -18.72 16.60
N THR A 403 5.29 -19.53 16.62
CA THR A 403 6.57 -19.22 15.95
C THR A 403 6.53 -19.39 14.44
N ASP A 404 5.49 -20.06 13.91
CA ASP A 404 5.36 -20.32 12.48
C ASP A 404 4.50 -19.23 11.83
N PRO A 405 4.93 -18.66 10.69
CA PRO A 405 4.13 -17.67 9.96
C PRO A 405 2.98 -18.33 9.19
N TYR A 406 1.85 -17.63 9.10
CA TYR A 406 0.64 -18.06 8.38
C TYR A 406 0.05 -16.89 7.60
N SER A 407 -0.56 -17.14 6.44
CA SER A 407 -1.09 -16.04 5.61
C SER A 407 -2.26 -15.30 6.27
N HIS A 408 -3.20 -16.02 6.88
CA HIS A 408 -4.43 -15.42 7.39
C HIS A 408 -5.07 -16.18 8.55
N THR A 409 -5.96 -15.52 9.29
CA THR A 409 -6.77 -16.10 10.38
C THR A 409 -8.23 -15.65 10.21
N PRO A 410 -9.12 -16.52 9.67
CA PRO A 410 -10.55 -16.23 9.52
C PRO A 410 -11.28 -16.00 10.84
N ALA A 411 -12.51 -15.49 10.79
CA ALA A 411 -13.32 -15.27 12.00
C ALA A 411 -13.65 -16.57 12.76
N HIS A 412 -13.79 -17.68 12.04
CA HIS A 412 -14.35 -18.93 12.57
C HIS A 412 -13.29 -20.02 12.85
N THR A 413 -11.99 -19.71 12.70
CA THR A 413 -10.90 -20.68 12.89
C THR A 413 -9.56 -20.00 13.16
N GLY A 414 -8.60 -20.75 13.72
CA GLY A 414 -7.20 -20.31 13.86
C GLY A 414 -6.44 -20.17 12.53
N ALA A 415 -5.14 -19.92 12.64
CA ALA A 415 -4.22 -19.60 11.55
C ALA A 415 -4.24 -20.61 10.37
N ARG A 416 -4.16 -20.09 9.14
CA ARG A 416 -4.28 -20.84 7.87
C ARG A 416 -3.16 -20.47 6.88
N GLN A 417 -2.77 -21.45 6.06
CA GLN A 417 -1.70 -21.39 5.06
C GLN A 417 -0.30 -21.13 5.66
N PRO A 418 0.40 -22.17 6.16
CA PRO A 418 1.69 -22.03 6.82
C PRO A 418 2.84 -21.66 5.85
N GLY A 419 3.85 -21.00 6.39
CA GLY A 419 5.20 -20.92 5.81
C GLY A 419 5.44 -19.68 4.93
N MET A 420 5.35 -19.85 3.61
CA MET A 420 5.91 -18.90 2.64
C MET A 420 5.02 -17.67 2.37
N THR A 421 4.57 -17.00 3.42
CA THR A 421 3.84 -15.72 3.33
C THR A 421 4.79 -14.54 3.23
N GLY A 422 4.37 -13.49 2.51
CA GLY A 422 5.09 -12.24 2.42
C GLY A 422 5.26 -11.50 3.75
N GLN A 423 4.55 -11.89 4.81
CA GLN A 423 4.71 -11.36 6.17
C GLN A 423 6.15 -11.42 6.67
N VAL A 424 6.86 -12.52 6.41
CA VAL A 424 8.19 -12.77 7.02
C VAL A 424 9.23 -11.70 6.65
N LYS A 425 9.16 -11.13 5.45
CA LYS A 425 10.11 -10.09 5.02
C LYS A 425 9.92 -8.79 5.82
N GLU A 426 8.67 -8.44 6.15
CA GLU A 426 8.35 -7.20 6.85
C GLU A 426 8.80 -7.32 8.31
N GLU A 427 8.63 -8.52 8.90
CA GLU A 427 9.11 -8.81 10.26
C GLU A 427 10.64 -8.89 10.35
N VAL A 428 11.33 -9.41 9.33
CA VAL A 428 12.81 -9.38 9.28
C VAL A 428 13.32 -7.93 9.24
N ILE A 429 12.74 -7.07 8.39
CA ILE A 429 13.12 -5.65 8.32
C ILE A 429 12.79 -4.97 9.65
N SER A 430 11.59 -5.20 10.18
CA SER A 430 11.15 -4.64 11.46
C SER A 430 12.09 -5.06 12.60
N ARG A 431 12.57 -6.31 12.60
CA ARG A 431 13.52 -6.80 13.61
C ARG A 431 14.88 -6.10 13.52
N PHE A 432 15.39 -5.83 12.32
CA PHE A 432 16.60 -5.03 12.17
C PHE A 432 16.42 -3.59 12.66
N GLY A 433 15.23 -3.01 12.43
CA GLY A 433 14.87 -1.72 13.02
C GLY A 433 14.76 -1.75 14.55
N GLU A 434 14.20 -2.80 15.15
CA GLU A 434 14.17 -2.98 16.62
C GLU A 434 15.59 -3.07 17.18
N LEU A 435 16.47 -3.82 16.53
CA LEU A 435 17.88 -3.93 16.87
C LEU A 435 18.66 -2.63 16.61
N GLY A 436 18.04 -1.63 15.98
CA GLY A 436 18.60 -0.30 15.79
C GLY A 436 19.62 -0.21 14.67
N ILE A 437 19.64 -1.14 13.71
CA ILE A 437 20.60 -1.09 12.59
C ILE A 437 20.10 -0.08 11.55
N ARG A 438 20.74 1.09 11.51
CA ARG A 438 20.37 2.18 10.58
C ARG A 438 21.53 2.50 9.66
N ILE A 439 21.25 2.64 8.37
CA ILE A 439 22.27 2.94 7.35
C ILE A 439 21.93 4.28 6.72
N ASN A 440 22.85 5.23 6.78
CA ASN A 440 22.69 6.53 6.15
C ASN A 440 24.05 7.02 5.63
N ASN A 441 24.10 7.50 4.37
CA ASN A 441 25.33 7.97 3.72
C ASN A 441 26.53 6.99 3.86
N GLY A 442 26.24 5.69 3.79
CA GLY A 442 27.24 4.62 3.92
C GLY A 442 27.77 4.38 5.34
N VAL A 443 27.28 5.10 6.35
CA VAL A 443 27.58 4.89 7.78
C VAL A 443 26.52 3.97 8.40
N VAL A 444 26.94 3.05 9.27
CA VAL A 444 26.02 2.17 10.02
C VAL A 444 25.95 2.65 11.45
N SER A 445 24.76 3.04 11.90
CA SER A 445 24.49 3.40 13.30
C SER A 445 23.74 2.29 14.01
N PHE A 446 24.08 2.07 15.28
CA PHE A 446 23.40 1.16 16.21
C PHE A 446 22.57 2.01 17.18
N GLN A 447 21.31 2.24 16.84
CA GLN A 447 20.37 3.08 17.59
C GLN A 447 19.16 2.26 18.06
N PRO A 448 19.31 1.39 19.09
CA PRO A 448 18.29 0.42 19.51
C PRO A 448 17.16 1.06 20.34
N ARG A 449 16.64 2.21 19.87
CA ARG A 449 15.64 3.02 20.57
C ARG A 449 14.25 2.40 20.59
N LEU A 450 14.02 1.31 19.87
CA LEU A 450 12.85 0.45 20.03
C LEU A 450 13.16 -0.84 20.79
N LEU A 451 14.42 -1.20 21.04
CA LEU A 451 14.77 -2.46 21.70
C LEU A 451 14.42 -2.40 23.19
N ARG A 452 13.78 -3.45 23.72
CA ARG A 452 13.41 -3.49 25.14
C ARG A 452 14.44 -4.22 25.98
N LYS A 453 14.64 -3.74 27.21
CA LYS A 453 15.52 -4.37 28.20
C LYS A 453 15.21 -5.86 28.43
N ARG A 454 13.95 -6.26 28.38
CA ARG A 454 13.50 -7.64 28.57
C ARG A 454 13.99 -8.64 27.52
N GLU A 455 14.62 -8.16 26.44
CA GLU A 455 15.19 -9.00 25.39
C GLU A 455 16.64 -9.42 25.67
N PHE A 456 17.27 -8.84 26.68
CA PHE A 456 18.61 -9.19 27.13
C PHE A 456 18.55 -10.40 28.07
N LEU A 457 19.57 -11.25 28.01
CA LEU A 457 19.64 -12.47 28.82
C LEU A 457 19.84 -12.15 30.30
N ASP A 458 19.11 -12.85 31.17
CA ASP A 458 19.35 -12.78 32.62
C ASP A 458 20.60 -13.57 33.04
N GLU A 459 20.94 -14.65 32.30
CA GLU A 459 22.05 -15.55 32.59
C GLU A 459 22.91 -15.77 31.34
N PRO A 460 24.23 -16.05 31.48
CA PRO A 460 25.09 -16.29 30.33
C PRO A 460 24.64 -17.48 29.47
N LEU A 461 24.73 -17.35 28.15
CA LEU A 461 24.35 -18.39 27.19
C LEU A 461 25.32 -18.42 25.99
N PRO A 462 25.76 -19.61 25.53
CA PRO A 462 26.54 -19.71 24.30
C PRO A 462 25.68 -19.39 23.07
N PHE A 463 26.16 -18.46 22.24
CA PHE A 463 25.56 -18.15 20.95
C PHE A 463 26.32 -18.85 19.83
N ARG A 464 25.72 -19.91 19.30
CA ARG A 464 26.26 -20.67 18.16
C ARG A 464 25.83 -20.03 16.85
N TYR A 465 26.78 -19.69 15.99
CA TYR A 465 26.54 -19.04 14.69
C TYR A 465 27.41 -19.64 13.59
N LEU A 466 27.05 -19.38 12.33
CA LEU A 466 27.82 -19.78 11.16
C LEU A 466 28.65 -18.59 10.67
N ASP A 467 29.97 -18.70 10.64
CA ASP A 467 30.87 -17.63 10.16
C ASP A 467 30.92 -17.54 8.62
N LEU A 468 31.55 -16.49 8.09
CA LEU A 468 31.70 -16.27 6.65
C LEU A 468 32.46 -17.39 5.90
N ALA A 469 33.25 -18.20 6.63
CA ALA A 469 33.92 -19.37 6.09
C ALA A 469 33.02 -20.63 6.10
N GLY A 470 31.76 -20.51 6.52
CA GLY A 470 30.82 -21.64 6.62
C GLY A 470 31.11 -22.56 7.80
N SER A 471 31.87 -22.11 8.80
CA SER A 471 32.22 -22.88 9.99
C SER A 471 31.34 -22.49 11.17
N TRP A 472 30.92 -23.49 11.95
CA TRP A 472 30.20 -23.25 13.19
C TRP A 472 31.16 -22.71 14.25
N ARG A 473 30.80 -21.56 14.82
CA ARG A 473 31.50 -20.87 15.89
C ARG A 473 30.57 -20.63 17.07
N GLU A 474 31.15 -20.28 18.20
CA GLU A 474 30.42 -20.00 19.44
C GLU A 474 31.02 -18.76 20.11
N ILE A 475 30.16 -17.89 20.64
CA ILE A 475 30.53 -16.74 21.47
C ILE A 475 29.75 -16.83 22.78
N ASP A 476 30.42 -16.68 23.91
CA ASP A 476 29.76 -16.54 25.20
C ASP A 476 29.05 -15.18 25.27
N VAL A 477 27.73 -15.22 25.43
CA VAL A 477 26.91 -14.01 25.65
C VAL A 477 26.70 -13.87 27.15
N PRO A 478 27.21 -12.80 27.80
CA PRO A 478 27.09 -12.63 29.24
C PRO A 478 25.66 -12.26 29.66
N SER A 479 25.39 -12.33 30.97
CA SER A 479 24.19 -11.70 31.56
C SER A 479 24.13 -10.21 31.22
N GLY A 480 22.93 -9.71 30.94
CA GLY A 480 22.68 -8.35 30.47
C GLY A 480 23.10 -8.12 29.02
N ALA A 481 23.30 -9.18 28.22
CA ALA A 481 23.64 -9.10 26.80
C ALA A 481 22.66 -9.88 25.91
N LEU A 482 22.68 -9.57 24.61
CA LEU A 482 22.05 -10.34 23.54
C LEU A 482 22.98 -10.40 22.34
N ALA A 483 22.80 -11.40 21.48
CA ALA A 483 23.60 -11.57 20.27
C ALA A 483 22.72 -11.86 19.05
N PHE A 484 23.18 -11.39 17.91
CA PHE A 484 22.60 -11.67 16.60
C PHE A 484 23.69 -11.60 15.53
N THR A 485 23.33 -11.87 14.27
CA THR A 485 24.23 -11.65 13.15
C THR A 485 23.63 -10.66 12.17
N TRP A 486 24.49 -9.87 11.53
CA TRP A 486 24.13 -9.01 10.41
C TRP A 486 25.25 -9.04 9.39
N CYS A 487 24.89 -9.24 8.11
CA CYS A 487 25.86 -9.64 7.07
C CYS A 487 26.73 -10.85 7.47
N GLN A 488 26.19 -11.72 8.34
CA GLN A 488 26.86 -12.88 8.94
C GLN A 488 28.01 -12.54 9.91
N VAL A 489 28.22 -11.27 10.26
CA VAL A 489 29.11 -10.84 11.33
C VAL A 489 28.35 -10.89 12.66
N PRO A 490 28.88 -11.54 13.71
CA PRO A 490 28.25 -11.58 15.02
C PRO A 490 28.34 -10.21 15.71
N ILE A 491 27.21 -9.74 16.21
CA ILE A 491 27.06 -8.50 16.96
C ILE A 491 26.53 -8.86 18.34
N VAL A 492 27.19 -8.37 19.39
CA VAL A 492 26.78 -8.56 20.79
C VAL A 492 26.46 -7.21 21.41
N TYR A 493 25.21 -7.01 21.83
CA TYR A 493 24.82 -5.84 22.62
C TYR A 493 24.92 -6.20 24.09
N GLN A 494 25.53 -5.34 24.89
CA GLN A 494 25.67 -5.53 26.33
C GLN A 494 25.29 -4.25 27.09
N ILE A 495 24.36 -4.38 28.03
CA ILE A 495 24.00 -3.29 28.93
C ILE A 495 25.08 -3.19 30.01
N LYS A 496 25.71 -2.02 30.15
CA LYS A 496 26.63 -1.73 31.25
C LYS A 496 26.24 -0.43 31.94
N LYS A 497 25.56 -0.56 33.08
CA LYS A 497 25.11 0.58 33.88
C LYS A 497 26.28 1.47 34.29
N GLY A 498 26.20 2.77 33.98
CA GLY A 498 27.23 3.75 34.34
C GLY A 498 28.52 3.65 33.52
N SER A 499 28.52 2.87 32.43
CA SER A 499 29.58 2.91 31.43
C SER A 499 29.19 3.83 30.28
N GLN A 500 30.17 4.43 29.61
CA GLN A 500 29.91 5.17 28.38
C GLN A 500 29.48 4.19 27.29
N ALA A 501 28.42 4.53 26.55
CA ALA A 501 28.03 3.80 25.36
C ALA A 501 29.18 3.82 24.34
N GLY A 502 29.34 2.74 23.58
CA GLY A 502 30.43 2.65 22.61
C GLY A 502 30.51 1.31 21.90
N LEU A 503 31.42 1.25 20.93
CA LEU A 503 31.69 0.09 20.09
C LEU A 503 33.09 -0.44 20.33
N SER A 504 33.23 -1.77 20.36
CA SER A 504 34.48 -2.49 20.13
C SER A 504 34.35 -3.29 18.85
N ILE A 505 35.21 -3.04 17.87
CA ILE A 505 35.24 -3.70 16.57
C ILE A 505 36.47 -4.60 16.54
N PHE A 506 36.25 -5.91 16.37
CA PHE A 506 37.30 -6.92 16.33
C PHE A 506 37.57 -7.29 14.88
N ARG A 507 38.80 -7.03 14.43
CA ARG A 507 39.25 -7.28 13.06
C ARG A 507 40.03 -8.59 12.95
N ASP A 508 40.15 -9.07 11.72
CA ASP A 508 41.06 -10.18 11.41
C ASP A 508 42.50 -9.82 11.82
N GLY A 509 43.23 -10.80 12.34
CA GLY A 509 44.55 -10.58 12.95
C GLY A 509 44.54 -10.16 14.43
N GLY A 510 43.36 -9.98 15.04
CA GLY A 510 43.19 -9.75 16.48
C GLY A 510 43.28 -8.28 16.92
N ASP A 511 43.25 -7.33 15.98
CA ASP A 511 43.17 -5.91 16.27
C ASP A 511 41.77 -5.54 16.82
N GLU A 512 41.75 -4.68 17.84
CA GLU A 512 40.52 -4.17 18.46
C GLU A 512 40.51 -2.65 18.37
N MET A 513 39.48 -2.12 17.73
CA MET A 513 39.23 -0.69 17.67
C MET A 513 38.05 -0.32 18.56
N CYS A 514 38.26 0.61 19.48
CA CYS A 514 37.20 1.17 20.31
C CYS A 514 36.74 2.52 19.77
N ALA A 515 35.43 2.71 19.66
CA ALA A 515 34.80 3.99 19.31
C ALA A 515 33.78 4.40 20.37
N ALA A 516 33.75 5.70 20.71
CA ALA A 516 32.74 6.25 21.62
C ALA A 516 31.37 6.42 20.96
N GLU A 517 31.35 6.53 19.63
CA GLU A 517 30.12 6.63 18.86
C GLU A 517 29.55 5.24 18.61
N LEU A 518 28.22 5.12 18.63
CA LEU A 518 27.50 3.90 18.28
C LEU A 518 27.37 3.75 16.76
N SER A 519 28.44 4.00 16.01
CA SER A 519 28.45 3.88 14.56
C SER A 519 29.74 3.33 13.96
N LEU A 520 29.60 2.56 12.89
CA LEU A 520 30.69 2.23 11.96
C LEU A 520 30.79 3.34 10.91
N ASN A 521 31.99 3.86 10.70
CA ASN A 521 32.27 4.78 9.61
C ASN A 521 32.07 4.09 8.23
N TYR A 522 32.21 4.86 7.15
CA TYR A 522 32.02 4.36 5.79
C TYR A 522 32.92 3.16 5.47
N GLU A 523 34.21 3.19 5.83
CA GLU A 523 35.18 2.14 5.51
C GLU A 523 34.84 0.82 6.23
N ASP A 524 34.62 0.88 7.54
CA ASP A 524 34.23 -0.29 8.34
C ASP A 524 32.87 -0.86 7.86
N ALA A 525 31.92 0.01 7.50
CA ALA A 525 30.64 -0.42 6.94
C ALA A 525 30.82 -1.17 5.61
N GLN A 526 31.72 -0.72 4.71
CA GLN A 526 32.00 -1.43 3.47
C GLN A 526 32.53 -2.84 3.71
N HIS A 527 33.39 -3.04 4.71
CA HIS A 527 33.87 -4.38 5.09
C HIS A 527 32.73 -5.31 5.54
N ILE A 528 31.73 -4.77 6.26
CA ILE A 528 30.52 -5.53 6.61
C ILE A 528 29.70 -5.87 5.37
N PHE A 529 29.47 -4.90 4.47
CA PHE A 529 28.64 -5.09 3.27
C PHE A 529 29.28 -6.02 2.24
N SER A 530 30.60 -5.92 2.05
CA SER A 530 31.37 -6.76 1.13
C SER A 530 31.50 -8.20 1.62
N ARG A 531 31.28 -8.44 2.92
CA ARG A 531 31.43 -9.74 3.58
C ARG A 531 32.83 -10.32 3.37
N ASP A 532 33.85 -9.48 3.42
CA ASP A 532 35.25 -9.86 3.18
C ASP A 532 35.95 -10.52 4.37
N GLY A 533 35.30 -10.53 5.55
CA GLY A 533 35.85 -11.11 6.77
C GLY A 533 36.87 -10.23 7.48
N HIS A 534 37.04 -8.97 7.06
CA HIS A 534 37.92 -8.05 7.78
C HIS A 534 37.42 -7.76 9.20
N ILE A 535 36.10 -7.64 9.39
CA ILE A 535 35.47 -7.50 10.71
C ILE A 535 34.90 -8.86 11.14
N GLN A 536 35.41 -9.39 12.25
CA GLN A 536 35.09 -10.72 12.79
C GLN A 536 33.99 -10.68 13.85
N LYS A 537 33.87 -9.57 14.60
CA LYS A 537 32.88 -9.39 15.66
C LYS A 537 32.71 -7.91 15.98
N ILE A 538 31.51 -7.53 16.38
CA ILE A 538 31.24 -6.20 16.95
C ILE A 538 30.63 -6.38 18.34
N MET A 539 31.14 -5.66 19.32
CA MET A 539 30.52 -5.53 20.64
C MET A 539 30.01 -4.10 20.82
N VAL A 540 28.76 -3.97 21.22
CA VAL A 540 28.09 -2.69 21.45
C VAL A 540 27.78 -2.60 22.94
N THR A 541 28.41 -1.65 23.62
CA THR A 541 28.09 -1.32 25.00
C THR A 541 27.00 -0.28 25.01
N LEU A 542 25.89 -0.57 25.69
CA LEU A 542 24.72 0.29 25.78
C LEU A 542 24.51 0.74 27.22
N ASP A 543 24.07 2.00 27.39
CA ASP A 543 23.39 2.43 28.61
C ASP A 543 21.89 2.08 28.49
N GLU A 544 21.21 1.93 29.64
CA GLU A 544 19.78 1.63 29.66
C GLU A 544 18.93 2.76 29.04
N ALA A 545 19.43 4.00 29.04
CA ALA A 545 18.79 5.15 28.39
C ALA A 545 18.74 5.08 26.86
N GLU A 546 19.52 4.19 26.23
CA GLU A 546 19.52 3.98 24.78
C GLU A 546 18.43 2.99 24.32
N LEU A 547 17.72 2.38 25.28
CA LEU A 547 16.67 1.40 25.03
C LEU A 547 15.28 2.05 25.04
N PHE A 548 14.29 1.31 24.55
CA PHE A 548 12.90 1.72 24.67
C PHE A 548 12.41 1.58 26.12
N HIS A 549 11.84 2.67 26.64
CA HIS A 549 11.18 2.71 27.94
C HIS A 549 9.66 2.60 27.74
N GLU A 550 9.10 1.44 28.12
CA GLU A 550 7.65 1.17 28.11
C GLU A 550 6.88 2.04 29.14
#